data_AF-A0A2R7NYL5-F1
#
_entry.id   AF-A0A2R7NYL5-F1
#
_cell.length_a   1.000
_cell.length_b   1.000
_cell.length_c   1.000
_cell.angle_alpha   90.00
_cell.angle_beta   90.00
_cell.angle_gamma   90.00
#
_symmetry.space_group_name_H-M   'P 1'
#
loop_
_entity.id
_entity.type
_entity.pdbx_description
1 polymer ?
#
loop_
_entity_poly.entity_id
_entity_poly.type
_entity_poly.pdbx_seq_one_letter_code
_entity_poly.pdbx_strand_id
1 'polypeptide(L)'
;PLVPIKKLASIDIKSKYSNKKIKSYVLGTSYFNPSTGISEEGYKYKRLKLDNIQEITYDGNGNPVQNIPPYSFDYDMTNTMPSKVSSSDFYGYNNGTNSTAELLPDLAFFNYLNKAPYKNYGMTVNYPYNGVMRFTNVNYITTNILKKVTYPTGARTELEYESNTFSNQFIPTPQQALSANKDISLSHRGTEPGNSQFMVSTLFKLTKPENIKFYNTIYDGYMGPQYPEVHYEPYAMWDCKIKFIKRKMVNGQPVESIFKQWTIDVGGPTFEQTHSRIWDEEVSVPYDDDPTVEYYVRVENPLQYRSNDGMHRAIVSTRFRYYDDTNIDKSVSYGNGVRIRSIKNYENNTLLSHKEYSYSGGKLIYKFEPLNLIKGATYKSQPMYVSGGCFIENVSVFNDLSVNSSDFGISGSEPLCYQYKYDGRNRLVEKKLPGKGWEYMIYNIFTTIKII
;
A
#
# COMPACT_ATOMS: atom_id res chain seq x y z
N PRO A 1 31.50 -19.89 15.50
CA PRO A 1 31.77 -20.17 14.08
C PRO A 1 30.46 -20.16 13.26
N LEU A 2 30.26 -19.15 12.42
CA LEU A 2 29.10 -19.08 11.52
C LEU A 2 29.17 -20.24 10.54
N VAL A 3 28.16 -21.11 10.54
CA VAL A 3 28.02 -22.17 9.54
C VAL A 3 27.90 -21.50 8.17
N PRO A 4 28.80 -21.79 7.20
CA PRO A 4 28.72 -21.18 5.88
C PRO A 4 27.40 -21.58 5.21
N ILE A 5 26.72 -20.61 4.60
CA ILE A 5 25.49 -20.84 3.85
C ILE A 5 25.84 -21.75 2.66
N LYS A 6 25.23 -22.95 2.62
CA LYS A 6 25.44 -23.92 1.55
C LYS A 6 24.36 -23.77 0.49
N LYS A 7 24.72 -23.98 -0.78
CA LYS A 7 23.79 -24.12 -1.90
C LYS A 7 23.74 -25.58 -2.35
N LEU A 8 22.59 -26.01 -2.87
CA LEU A 8 22.45 -27.33 -3.49
C LEU A 8 23.21 -27.33 -4.82
N ALA A 9 24.25 -28.15 -4.93
CA ALA A 9 25.07 -28.25 -6.14
C ALA A 9 24.56 -29.32 -7.10
N SER A 10 24.13 -30.47 -6.57
CA SER A 10 23.55 -31.54 -7.37
C SER A 10 22.60 -32.42 -6.56
N ILE A 11 21.73 -33.12 -7.27
CA ILE A 11 20.95 -34.25 -6.76
C ILE A 11 21.50 -35.50 -7.47
N ASP A 12 22.08 -36.41 -6.69
CA ASP A 12 22.70 -37.64 -7.22
C ASP A 12 21.83 -38.86 -6.95
N ILE A 13 21.59 -39.65 -7.99
CA ILE A 13 20.91 -40.95 -7.93
C ILE A 13 21.97 -42.03 -8.05
N LYS A 14 22.03 -42.92 -7.06
CA LYS A 14 23.03 -44.00 -6.98
C LYS A 14 22.37 -45.37 -6.97
N SER A 15 23.07 -46.34 -7.52
CA SER A 15 22.70 -47.76 -7.37
C SER A 15 22.85 -48.15 -5.91
N LYS A 16 21.83 -48.80 -5.35
CA LYS A 16 21.89 -49.33 -3.97
C LYS A 16 23.02 -50.35 -3.80
N TYR A 17 23.28 -51.16 -4.81
CA TYR A 17 24.21 -52.30 -4.71
C TYR A 17 25.67 -51.91 -4.96
N SER A 18 25.93 -51.15 -6.03
CA SER A 18 27.31 -50.75 -6.37
C SER A 18 27.73 -49.42 -5.75
N ASN A 19 26.79 -48.66 -5.17
CA ASN A 19 26.97 -47.28 -4.70
C ASN A 19 27.52 -46.31 -5.75
N LYS A 20 27.52 -46.72 -7.03
CA LYS A 20 27.93 -45.87 -8.16
C LYS A 20 26.78 -44.95 -8.55
N LYS A 21 27.12 -43.74 -9.02
CA LYS A 21 26.15 -42.83 -9.61
C LYS A 21 25.58 -43.46 -10.88
N ILE A 22 24.27 -43.33 -11.04
CA ILE A 22 23.53 -43.71 -12.25
C ILE A 22 23.13 -42.46 -13.01
N LYS A 23 22.74 -41.42 -12.26
CA LYS A 23 22.28 -40.15 -12.78
C LYS A 23 22.56 -39.03 -11.80
N SER A 24 22.86 -37.84 -12.30
CA SER A 24 22.97 -36.62 -11.51
C SER A 24 22.22 -35.48 -12.18
N TYR A 25 21.54 -34.66 -11.38
CA TYR A 25 21.02 -33.37 -11.78
C TYR A 25 21.92 -32.30 -11.17
N VAL A 26 22.77 -31.68 -12.00
CA VAL A 26 23.70 -30.64 -11.56
C VAL A 26 23.04 -29.27 -11.73
N LEU A 27 23.01 -28.47 -10.67
CA LEU A 27 22.35 -27.17 -10.65
C LEU A 27 23.37 -26.08 -10.99
N GLY A 28 23.25 -25.50 -12.18
CA GLY A 28 23.97 -24.28 -12.56
C GLY A 28 23.30 -23.07 -11.92
N THR A 29 24.03 -22.35 -11.07
CA THR A 29 23.48 -21.21 -10.31
C THR A 29 24.37 -19.98 -10.38
N SER A 30 23.74 -18.82 -10.46
CA SER A 30 24.36 -17.51 -10.36
C SER A 30 23.56 -16.63 -9.38
N TYR A 31 23.67 -15.32 -9.49
CA TYR A 31 22.91 -14.36 -8.69
C TYR A 31 22.20 -13.36 -9.61
N PHE A 32 20.97 -12.99 -9.26
CA PHE A 32 20.20 -11.99 -10.03
C PHE A 32 20.90 -10.62 -10.12
N ASN A 33 21.54 -10.17 -9.03
CA ASN A 33 22.28 -8.92 -8.94
C ASN A 33 23.73 -9.19 -8.47
N PRO A 34 24.67 -9.50 -9.38
CA PRO A 34 26.00 -9.98 -9.00
C PRO A 34 26.95 -8.88 -8.48
N SER A 35 26.73 -7.61 -8.82
CA SER A 35 27.59 -6.48 -8.46
C SER A 35 27.11 -5.76 -7.19
N THR A 36 27.90 -5.85 -6.12
CA THR A 36 27.79 -4.98 -4.96
C THR A 36 29.19 -4.47 -4.61
N GLY A 37 29.33 -3.18 -4.31
CA GLY A 37 30.62 -2.49 -4.17
C GLY A 37 31.44 -2.93 -2.96
N ILE A 38 30.81 -3.58 -1.96
CA ILE A 38 31.46 -4.10 -0.75
C ILE A 38 30.86 -5.46 -0.31
N SER A 39 31.60 -6.24 0.48
CA SER A 39 31.23 -7.59 0.93
C SER A 39 29.96 -7.63 1.80
N GLU A 40 29.73 -6.61 2.62
CA GLU A 40 28.52 -6.45 3.45
C GLU A 40 27.25 -6.17 2.64
N GLU A 41 27.36 -5.66 1.42
CA GLU A 41 26.20 -5.52 0.52
C GLU A 41 25.78 -6.85 -0.09
N GLY A 42 26.70 -7.83 -0.17
CA GLY A 42 26.46 -9.10 -0.82
C GLY A 42 25.23 -9.84 -0.26
N TYR A 43 25.08 -9.95 1.06
CA TYR A 43 23.93 -10.67 1.64
C TYR A 43 22.61 -9.93 1.43
N LYS A 44 22.62 -8.60 1.38
CA LYS A 44 21.44 -7.74 1.21
C LYS A 44 20.87 -7.81 -0.21
N TYR A 45 21.72 -7.90 -1.23
CA TYR A 45 21.27 -7.83 -2.64
C TYR A 45 21.31 -9.18 -3.37
N LYS A 46 22.22 -10.09 -3.00
CA LYS A 46 22.36 -11.37 -3.72
C LYS A 46 21.18 -12.30 -3.45
N ARG A 47 20.47 -12.65 -4.52
CA ARG A 47 19.44 -13.71 -4.56
C ARG A 47 19.90 -14.78 -5.51
N LEU A 48 19.97 -16.03 -5.02
CA LEU A 48 20.43 -17.16 -5.83
C LEU A 48 19.49 -17.35 -7.01
N LYS A 49 20.06 -17.47 -8.20
CA LYS A 49 19.35 -17.70 -9.46
C LYS A 49 19.73 -19.09 -9.95
N LEU A 50 18.73 -19.91 -10.27
CA LEU A 50 18.96 -21.19 -10.95
C LEU A 50 18.98 -20.92 -12.45
N ASP A 51 20.14 -21.01 -13.07
CA ASP A 51 20.33 -20.75 -14.50
C ASP A 51 19.96 -21.98 -15.34
N ASN A 52 20.39 -23.14 -14.89
CA ASN A 52 20.21 -24.39 -15.61
C ASN A 52 20.24 -25.62 -14.70
N ILE A 53 19.67 -26.72 -15.21
CA ILE A 53 19.86 -28.05 -14.65
C ILE A 53 20.44 -28.94 -15.75
N GLN A 54 21.64 -29.45 -15.52
CA GLN A 54 22.31 -30.39 -16.40
C GLN A 54 22.05 -31.82 -15.91
N GLU A 55 21.42 -32.63 -16.74
CA GLU A 55 21.35 -34.08 -16.50
C GLU A 55 22.64 -34.76 -16.96
N ILE A 56 23.25 -35.54 -16.07
CA ILE A 56 24.43 -36.33 -16.35
C ILE A 56 24.08 -37.79 -16.10
N THR A 57 24.25 -38.62 -17.11
CA THR A 57 24.15 -40.09 -16.98
C THR A 57 25.52 -40.68 -16.72
N TYR A 58 25.59 -41.88 -16.16
CA TYR A 58 26.85 -42.55 -15.87
C TYR A 58 26.89 -43.95 -16.48
N ASP A 59 28.05 -44.35 -16.99
CA ASP A 59 28.26 -45.71 -17.50
C ASP A 59 28.38 -46.74 -16.34
N GLY A 60 28.49 -48.03 -16.67
CA GLY A 60 28.65 -49.10 -15.67
C GLY A 60 29.94 -49.01 -14.83
N ASN A 61 30.92 -48.24 -15.31
CA ASN A 61 32.16 -47.98 -14.60
C ASN A 61 32.02 -46.78 -13.64
N GLY A 62 31.01 -45.94 -13.82
CA GLY A 62 30.74 -44.74 -13.03
C GLY A 62 31.31 -43.47 -13.67
N ASN A 63 31.67 -43.50 -14.95
CA ASN A 63 32.13 -42.33 -15.69
C ASN A 63 30.94 -41.51 -16.19
N PRO A 64 31.01 -40.16 -16.13
CA PRO A 64 29.95 -39.31 -16.65
C PRO A 64 29.85 -39.39 -18.17
N VAL A 65 28.63 -39.50 -18.67
CA VAL A 65 28.23 -39.44 -20.07
C VAL A 65 27.31 -38.24 -20.22
N GLN A 66 27.80 -37.17 -20.87
CA GLN A 66 27.12 -35.88 -20.97
C GLN A 66 26.76 -35.56 -22.42
N ASN A 67 25.64 -36.12 -22.89
CA ASN A 67 25.17 -35.96 -24.28
C ASN A 67 23.83 -35.20 -24.37
N ILE A 68 23.30 -34.75 -23.23
CA ILE A 68 21.99 -34.13 -23.14
C ILE A 68 22.21 -32.64 -22.88
N PRO A 69 21.72 -31.71 -23.71
CA PRO A 69 21.76 -30.28 -23.39
C PRO A 69 21.04 -29.99 -22.07
N PRO A 70 21.38 -28.93 -21.33
CA PRO A 70 20.74 -28.64 -20.06
C PRO A 70 19.33 -28.07 -20.24
N TYR A 71 18.51 -28.19 -19.20
CA TYR A 71 17.35 -27.32 -19.03
C TYR A 71 17.85 -25.92 -18.71
N SER A 72 17.30 -24.87 -19.31
CA SER A 72 17.63 -23.48 -18.98
C SER A 72 16.41 -22.69 -18.50
N PHE A 73 16.64 -21.73 -17.61
CA PHE A 73 15.58 -20.95 -16.96
C PHE A 73 15.83 -19.46 -17.19
N ASP A 74 14.87 -18.79 -17.81
CA ASP A 74 14.87 -17.33 -17.94
C ASP A 74 13.79 -16.70 -17.07
N TYR A 75 14.14 -15.57 -16.47
CA TYR A 75 13.32 -14.87 -15.49
C TYR A 75 12.99 -13.47 -15.98
N ASP A 76 11.99 -12.85 -15.39
CA ASP A 76 11.68 -11.44 -15.60
C ASP A 76 12.77 -10.56 -15.00
N MET A 77 13.66 -10.07 -15.84
CA MET A 77 14.72 -9.14 -15.45
C MET A 77 14.44 -7.71 -15.93
N THR A 78 13.18 -7.38 -16.28
CA THR A 78 12.78 -6.02 -16.69
C THR A 78 13.05 -5.00 -15.60
N ASN A 79 12.92 -5.40 -14.33
CA ASN A 79 13.26 -4.58 -13.18
C ASN A 79 14.36 -5.25 -12.35
N THR A 80 15.06 -4.45 -11.55
CA THR A 80 16.06 -4.94 -10.60
C THR A 80 15.42 -5.15 -9.23
N MET A 81 15.62 -6.33 -8.64
CA MET A 81 15.18 -6.59 -7.28
C MET A 81 15.90 -5.67 -6.27
N PRO A 82 15.18 -5.02 -5.34
CA PRO A 82 15.80 -4.15 -4.35
C PRO A 82 16.48 -4.93 -3.23
N SER A 83 17.05 -4.23 -2.26
CA SER A 83 17.64 -4.84 -1.05
C SER A 83 16.64 -5.76 -0.33
N LYS A 84 17.10 -6.87 0.25
CA LYS A 84 16.25 -7.76 1.08
C LYS A 84 15.70 -7.08 2.34
N VAL A 85 16.30 -5.97 2.76
CA VAL A 85 15.84 -5.17 3.91
C VAL A 85 14.97 -3.98 3.50
N SER A 86 14.70 -3.83 2.20
CA SER A 86 13.80 -2.79 1.72
C SER A 86 12.33 -3.19 1.86
N SER A 87 11.47 -2.19 1.83
CA SER A 87 10.03 -2.37 1.71
C SER A 87 9.65 -3.24 0.50
N SER A 88 8.52 -3.92 0.66
CA SER A 88 7.88 -4.73 -0.38
C SER A 88 6.37 -4.46 -0.33
N ASP A 89 5.59 -5.06 -1.22
CA ASP A 89 4.15 -5.05 -1.02
C ASP A 89 3.72 -5.82 0.25
N PHE A 90 2.42 -5.81 0.57
CA PHE A 90 1.83 -6.54 1.70
C PHE A 90 2.08 -8.05 1.66
N TYR A 91 2.58 -8.59 0.55
CA TYR A 91 2.76 -10.01 0.29
C TYR A 91 4.23 -10.39 0.02
N GLY A 92 5.16 -9.44 0.15
CA GLY A 92 6.59 -9.67 -0.02
C GLY A 92 7.09 -9.61 -1.46
N TYR A 93 6.26 -9.21 -2.42
CA TYR A 93 6.68 -8.99 -3.80
C TYR A 93 7.26 -7.58 -3.98
N ASN A 94 8.10 -7.43 -5.01
CA ASN A 94 8.60 -6.12 -5.41
C ASN A 94 7.45 -5.25 -5.92
N ASN A 95 7.33 -4.04 -5.39
CA ASN A 95 6.37 -3.04 -5.84
C ASN A 95 7.02 -1.72 -6.26
N GLY A 96 8.36 -1.65 -6.23
CA GLY A 96 9.14 -0.51 -6.68
C GLY A 96 9.41 0.58 -5.62
N THR A 97 8.85 0.49 -4.40
CA THR A 97 9.03 1.55 -3.39
C THR A 97 10.39 1.56 -2.72
N ASN A 98 11.02 0.39 -2.58
CA ASN A 98 12.43 0.19 -2.19
C ASN A 98 12.95 0.96 -0.94
N SER A 99 12.09 1.56 -0.10
CA SER A 99 12.52 2.27 1.11
C SER A 99 13.20 1.32 2.11
N THR A 100 14.32 1.75 2.70
CA THR A 100 15.03 1.03 3.77
C THR A 100 14.93 1.71 5.13
N ALA A 101 14.40 2.93 5.18
CA ALA A 101 14.24 3.71 6.42
C ALA A 101 12.84 3.51 7.01
N GLU A 102 11.82 3.47 6.16
CA GLU A 102 10.43 3.26 6.57
C GLU A 102 9.89 1.94 6.02
N LEU A 103 9.56 1.04 6.95
CA LEU A 103 9.00 -0.29 6.63
C LEU A 103 7.53 -0.42 7.06
N LEU A 104 7.04 0.54 7.83
CA LEU A 104 5.64 0.61 8.21
C LEU A 104 4.81 1.10 7.02
N PRO A 105 3.71 0.41 6.68
CA PRO A 105 2.88 0.84 5.58
C PRO A 105 2.17 2.14 5.88
N ASP A 106 1.91 2.88 4.81
CA ASP A 106 0.91 3.93 4.85
C ASP A 106 -0.48 3.31 5.00
N LEU A 107 -1.09 3.54 6.17
CA LEU A 107 -2.41 3.04 6.52
C LEU A 107 -3.53 4.05 6.22
N ALA A 108 -3.21 5.25 5.72
CA ALA A 108 -4.20 6.25 5.34
C ALA A 108 -5.16 5.72 4.25
N PHE A 109 -4.68 4.79 3.41
CA PHE A 109 -5.47 4.21 2.30
C PHE A 109 -6.63 3.31 2.74
N PHE A 110 -6.71 2.89 4.01
CA PHE A 110 -7.71 1.93 4.46
C PHE A 110 -8.89 2.54 5.22
N ASN A 111 -8.83 3.85 5.49
CA ASN A 111 -9.85 4.59 6.24
C ASN A 111 -10.26 3.93 7.56
N TYR A 112 -9.32 3.26 8.26
CA TYR A 112 -9.64 2.48 9.46
C TYR A 112 -10.24 3.31 10.58
N LEU A 113 -9.78 4.55 10.77
CA LEU A 113 -10.23 5.43 11.86
C LEU A 113 -11.70 5.80 11.76
N ASN A 114 -12.26 5.79 10.55
CA ASN A 114 -13.67 6.08 10.33
C ASN A 114 -14.55 4.81 10.35
N LYS A 115 -13.97 3.64 10.66
CA LYS A 115 -14.68 2.36 10.75
C LYS A 115 -14.70 1.86 12.19
N ALA A 116 -15.78 1.15 12.55
CA ALA A 116 -15.83 0.44 13.83
C ALA A 116 -14.79 -0.70 13.87
N PRO A 117 -14.17 -0.99 15.02
CA PRO A 117 -14.40 -0.38 16.34
C PRO A 117 -13.66 0.95 16.55
N TYR A 118 -12.72 1.31 15.68
CA TYR A 118 -11.78 2.43 15.87
C TYR A 118 -12.46 3.80 16.00
N LYS A 119 -13.50 4.06 15.18
CA LYS A 119 -14.30 5.29 15.24
C LYS A 119 -14.91 5.55 16.62
N ASN A 120 -15.32 4.50 17.33
CA ASN A 120 -16.06 4.63 18.58
C ASN A 120 -15.17 5.03 19.77
N TYR A 121 -13.85 4.99 19.62
CA TYR A 121 -12.90 5.32 20.68
C TYR A 121 -12.31 6.73 20.53
N GLY A 122 -12.76 7.53 19.55
CA GLY A 122 -12.30 8.91 19.36
C GLY A 122 -10.78 9.05 19.16
N MET A 123 -10.13 7.97 18.71
CA MET A 123 -8.68 7.92 18.60
C MET A 123 -8.21 8.68 17.36
N THR A 124 -7.50 9.78 17.56
CA THR A 124 -6.69 10.41 16.51
C THR A 124 -5.40 9.62 16.37
N VAL A 125 -5.31 8.74 15.38
CA VAL A 125 -4.04 8.10 15.05
C VAL A 125 -3.20 9.10 14.27
N ASN A 126 -2.11 9.56 14.89
CA ASN A 126 -1.00 10.09 14.13
C ASN A 126 -0.37 8.92 13.39
N TYR A 127 -0.75 8.76 12.12
CA TYR A 127 0.00 7.90 11.22
C TYR A 127 1.47 8.34 11.26
N PRO A 128 2.44 7.41 11.25
CA PRO A 128 3.82 7.81 11.04
C PRO A 128 3.86 8.66 9.77
N TYR A 129 4.36 9.90 9.89
CA TYR A 129 4.33 10.92 8.82
C TYR A 129 4.95 10.41 7.50
N ASN A 130 5.76 9.34 7.57
CA ASN A 130 6.45 8.68 6.47
C ASN A 130 6.06 7.19 6.36
N GLY A 131 4.79 6.86 6.11
CA GLY A 131 4.41 5.49 5.74
C GLY A 131 4.92 5.12 4.33
N VAL A 132 5.26 3.85 4.09
CA VAL A 132 5.63 3.38 2.75
C VAL A 132 4.43 2.76 2.03
N MET A 133 4.28 3.02 0.73
CA MET A 133 3.23 2.38 -0.07
C MET A 133 3.53 0.87 -0.20
N ARG A 134 2.67 0.02 0.36
CA ARG A 134 2.83 -1.45 0.30
C ARG A 134 1.79 -2.15 -0.58
N PHE A 135 1.14 -1.42 -1.47
CA PHE A 135 0.24 -2.04 -2.45
C PHE A 135 1.04 -2.76 -3.53
N THR A 136 0.43 -3.82 -4.06
CA THR A 136 0.93 -4.54 -5.22
C THR A 136 1.01 -3.61 -6.44
N ASN A 137 2.11 -3.67 -7.18
CA ASN A 137 2.31 -2.92 -8.41
C ASN A 137 2.57 -3.89 -9.57
N VAL A 138 1.67 -3.92 -10.55
CA VAL A 138 1.72 -4.85 -11.70
C VAL A 138 2.99 -4.73 -12.53
N ASN A 139 3.63 -3.55 -12.54
CA ASN A 139 4.86 -3.33 -13.30
C ASN A 139 6.09 -3.94 -12.61
N TYR A 140 6.02 -4.25 -11.32
CA TYR A 140 7.15 -4.73 -10.52
C TYR A 140 6.92 -6.13 -9.91
N ILE A 141 5.67 -6.57 -9.77
CA ILE A 141 5.32 -7.81 -9.06
C ILE A 141 5.98 -9.06 -9.68
N THR A 142 6.26 -9.04 -10.99
CA THR A 142 6.89 -10.16 -11.71
C THR A 142 8.41 -10.16 -11.62
N THR A 143 9.05 -9.17 -10.97
CA THR A 143 10.52 -9.09 -10.88
C THR A 143 11.14 -10.41 -10.42
N ASN A 144 12.05 -10.96 -11.21
CA ASN A 144 12.76 -12.22 -11.01
C ASN A 144 11.86 -13.48 -10.95
N ILE A 145 10.62 -13.41 -11.45
CA ILE A 145 9.76 -14.59 -11.62
C ILE A 145 10.12 -15.32 -12.92
N LEU A 146 10.08 -16.66 -12.90
CA LEU A 146 10.39 -17.51 -14.06
C LEU A 146 9.45 -17.22 -15.23
N LYS A 147 9.98 -16.83 -16.39
CA LYS A 147 9.21 -16.57 -17.62
C LYS A 147 9.33 -17.66 -18.66
N LYS A 148 10.45 -18.40 -18.68
CA LYS A 148 10.69 -19.38 -19.72
C LYS A 148 11.53 -20.55 -19.23
N VAL A 149 11.16 -21.74 -19.65
CA VAL A 149 11.94 -22.98 -19.48
C VAL A 149 12.30 -23.48 -20.88
N THR A 150 13.59 -23.63 -21.15
CA THR A 150 14.08 -24.29 -22.36
C THR A 150 14.45 -25.73 -22.01
N TYR A 151 13.96 -26.68 -22.79
CA TYR A 151 14.19 -28.11 -22.59
C TYR A 151 15.44 -28.58 -23.34
N PRO A 152 16.03 -29.72 -22.95
CA PRO A 152 17.14 -30.33 -23.68
C PRO A 152 16.87 -30.58 -25.16
N THR A 153 15.61 -30.74 -25.54
CA THR A 153 15.17 -30.95 -26.93
C THR A 153 15.24 -29.67 -27.78
N GLY A 154 15.45 -28.50 -27.17
CA GLY A 154 15.33 -27.20 -27.82
C GLY A 154 13.91 -26.61 -27.83
N ALA A 155 12.90 -27.42 -27.48
CA ALA A 155 11.56 -26.91 -27.19
C ALA A 155 11.58 -25.98 -25.97
N ARG A 156 10.58 -25.11 -25.85
CA ARG A 156 10.45 -24.21 -24.70
C ARG A 156 9.02 -24.03 -24.24
N THR A 157 8.86 -23.71 -22.96
CA THR A 157 7.62 -23.23 -22.36
C THR A 157 7.79 -21.80 -21.92
N GLU A 158 6.87 -20.92 -22.30
CA GLU A 158 6.78 -19.53 -21.85
C GLU A 158 5.56 -19.38 -20.91
N LEU A 159 5.77 -18.62 -19.83
CA LEU A 159 4.82 -18.40 -18.75
C LEU A 159 4.47 -16.91 -18.68
N GLU A 160 3.19 -16.59 -18.78
CA GLU A 160 2.66 -15.25 -18.52
C GLU A 160 1.93 -15.25 -17.19
N TYR A 161 2.03 -14.13 -16.48
CA TYR A 161 1.46 -13.97 -15.15
C TYR A 161 0.45 -12.83 -15.11
N GLU A 162 -0.51 -12.95 -14.21
CA GLU A 162 -1.44 -11.87 -13.83
C GLU A 162 -1.56 -11.81 -12.30
N SER A 163 -2.02 -10.68 -11.78
CA SER A 163 -2.28 -10.54 -10.34
C SER A 163 -3.37 -11.50 -9.88
N ASN A 164 -3.23 -12.00 -8.66
CA ASN A 164 -4.32 -12.69 -7.99
C ASN A 164 -5.52 -11.75 -7.75
N THR A 165 -6.70 -12.36 -7.68
CA THR A 165 -7.97 -11.67 -7.38
C THR A 165 -8.74 -12.42 -6.31
N PHE A 166 -9.45 -11.69 -5.45
CA PHE A 166 -10.27 -12.27 -4.38
C PHE A 166 -11.48 -11.39 -4.05
N SER A 167 -12.52 -11.97 -3.46
CA SER A 167 -13.81 -11.29 -3.21
C SER A 167 -14.29 -11.34 -1.75
N ASN A 168 -13.67 -12.15 -0.90
CA ASN A 168 -14.09 -12.32 0.50
C ASN A 168 -13.66 -11.18 1.43
N GLN A 169 -12.83 -10.25 0.95
CA GLN A 169 -12.47 -9.02 1.65
C GLN A 169 -12.07 -7.95 0.65
N PHE A 170 -12.62 -6.74 0.78
CA PHE A 170 -12.22 -5.60 -0.04
C PHE A 170 -10.98 -4.91 0.53
N ILE A 171 -9.92 -4.89 -0.26
CA ILE A 171 -8.68 -4.14 -0.12
C ILE A 171 -8.58 -3.20 -1.34
N PRO A 172 -8.60 -1.87 -1.16
CA PRO A 172 -8.57 -0.93 -2.28
C PRO A 172 -7.19 -0.91 -2.94
N THR A 173 -7.11 -0.60 -4.23
CA THR A 173 -5.83 -0.17 -4.85
C THR A 173 -5.48 1.26 -4.41
N PRO A 174 -4.23 1.72 -4.57
CA PRO A 174 -3.87 3.12 -4.31
C PRO A 174 -4.79 4.10 -5.05
N GLN A 175 -5.11 3.81 -6.31
CA GLN A 175 -5.96 4.65 -7.14
C GLN A 175 -7.41 4.69 -6.63
N GLN A 176 -7.95 3.55 -6.18
CA GLN A 176 -9.28 3.49 -5.56
C GLN A 176 -9.28 4.25 -4.23
N ALA A 177 -8.27 4.08 -3.39
CA ALA A 177 -8.20 4.78 -2.11
C ALA A 177 -8.02 6.30 -2.29
N LEU A 178 -7.19 6.74 -3.24
CA LEU A 178 -7.03 8.16 -3.58
C LEU A 178 -8.30 8.73 -4.19
N SER A 179 -8.99 8.00 -5.07
CA SER A 179 -10.25 8.48 -5.64
C SER A 179 -11.38 8.58 -4.61
N ALA A 180 -11.31 7.80 -3.53
CA ALA A 180 -12.25 7.90 -2.41
C ALA A 180 -12.06 9.17 -1.59
N ASN A 181 -10.82 9.63 -1.43
CA ASN A 181 -10.49 10.82 -0.66
C ASN A 181 -10.64 12.05 -1.55
N LYS A 182 -11.72 12.81 -1.36
CA LYS A 182 -11.95 14.05 -2.09
C LYS A 182 -11.24 15.18 -1.37
N ASP A 183 -10.36 15.89 -2.08
CA ASP A 183 -9.63 17.05 -1.56
C ASP A 183 -9.63 18.13 -2.64
N ILE A 184 -10.46 19.15 -2.44
CA ILE A 184 -10.74 20.18 -3.44
C ILE A 184 -10.32 21.52 -2.86
N SER A 185 -9.57 22.30 -3.64
CA SER A 185 -9.12 23.64 -3.25
C SER A 185 -9.55 24.68 -4.27
N LEU A 186 -10.09 25.79 -3.79
CA LEU A 186 -10.43 26.99 -4.57
C LEU A 186 -9.76 28.20 -3.93
N SER A 187 -9.29 29.13 -4.75
CA SER A 187 -8.63 30.35 -4.26
C SER A 187 -8.84 31.51 -5.23
N HIS A 188 -9.60 32.52 -4.82
CA HIS A 188 -9.86 33.70 -5.62
C HIS A 188 -9.07 34.91 -5.08
N ARG A 189 -8.29 35.56 -5.95
CA ARG A 189 -7.33 36.62 -5.61
C ARG A 189 -7.78 38.03 -6.05
N GLY A 190 -9.09 38.30 -5.99
CA GLY A 190 -9.73 39.39 -6.72
C GLY A 190 -9.68 39.21 -8.24
N THR A 191 -10.22 40.17 -8.99
CA THR A 191 -10.08 40.22 -10.46
C THR A 191 -9.88 41.64 -10.98
N GLU A 192 -9.48 41.78 -12.25
CA GLU A 192 -9.67 43.05 -12.96
C GLU A 192 -11.18 43.37 -13.12
N PRO A 193 -11.56 44.66 -13.28
CA PRO A 193 -12.95 45.04 -13.54
C PRO A 193 -13.53 44.32 -14.76
N GLY A 194 -14.75 43.77 -14.61
CA GLY A 194 -15.47 43.05 -15.67
C GLY A 194 -15.27 41.53 -15.69
N ASN A 195 -14.37 40.99 -14.85
CA ASN A 195 -14.20 39.54 -14.66
C ASN A 195 -15.10 38.99 -13.53
N SER A 196 -15.23 37.67 -13.48
CA SER A 196 -16.03 36.99 -12.46
C SER A 196 -15.49 37.24 -11.05
N GLN A 197 -16.32 37.76 -10.16
CA GLN A 197 -16.00 38.02 -8.76
C GLN A 197 -16.09 36.78 -7.85
N PHE A 198 -16.22 35.60 -8.45
CA PHE A 198 -16.33 34.35 -7.73
C PHE A 198 -15.78 33.18 -8.53
N MET A 199 -15.45 32.11 -7.80
CA MET A 199 -15.19 30.79 -8.35
C MET A 199 -16.05 29.75 -7.66
N VAL A 200 -16.35 28.66 -8.37
CA VAL A 200 -17.12 27.52 -7.87
C VAL A 200 -16.32 26.23 -8.03
N SER A 201 -16.52 25.29 -7.12
CA SER A 201 -16.02 23.92 -7.29
C SER A 201 -16.81 23.22 -8.38
N THR A 202 -16.29 22.07 -8.83
CA THR A 202 -17.12 21.10 -9.51
C THR A 202 -18.30 20.70 -8.61
N LEU A 203 -19.46 20.48 -9.24
CA LEU A 203 -20.62 19.91 -8.58
C LEU A 203 -20.30 18.48 -8.14
N PHE A 204 -20.74 18.10 -6.95
CA PHE A 204 -20.59 16.75 -6.43
C PHE A 204 -21.86 16.28 -5.74
N LYS A 205 -22.03 14.95 -5.67
CA LYS A 205 -23.16 14.30 -5.01
C LYS A 205 -22.67 13.55 -3.79
N LEU A 206 -23.53 13.48 -2.78
CA LEU A 206 -23.34 12.62 -1.62
C LEU A 206 -24.30 11.45 -1.73
N THR A 207 -23.86 10.28 -1.32
CA THR A 207 -24.60 9.01 -1.46
C THR A 207 -24.94 8.39 -0.10
N LYS A 208 -24.45 9.01 0.95
CA LYS A 208 -24.62 8.69 2.37
C LYS A 208 -24.40 9.96 3.18
N PRO A 209 -24.80 10.00 4.46
CA PRO A 209 -24.44 11.11 5.34
C PRO A 209 -22.92 11.21 5.44
N GLU A 210 -22.38 12.41 5.31
CA GLU A 210 -20.94 12.62 5.22
C GLU A 210 -20.51 13.84 6.05
N ASN A 211 -19.31 13.76 6.64
CA ASN A 211 -18.69 14.87 7.34
C ASN A 211 -17.65 15.51 6.42
N ILE A 212 -17.85 16.78 6.07
CA ILE A 212 -16.95 17.52 5.19
C ILE A 212 -16.10 18.46 6.04
N LYS A 213 -14.78 18.31 5.98
CA LYS A 213 -13.83 19.22 6.63
C LYS A 213 -13.55 20.41 5.72
N PHE A 214 -13.63 21.62 6.26
CA PHE A 214 -13.35 22.87 5.57
C PHE A 214 -12.18 23.60 6.24
N TYR A 215 -11.17 23.90 5.42
CA TYR A 215 -10.05 24.77 5.74
C TYR A 215 -10.22 26.05 4.94
N ASN A 216 -10.82 27.06 5.55
CA ASN A 216 -11.19 28.30 4.90
C ASN A 216 -10.28 29.43 5.35
N THR A 217 -9.90 30.30 4.41
CA THR A 217 -9.11 31.49 4.70
C THR A 217 -9.66 32.68 3.91
N ILE A 218 -9.91 33.78 4.60
CA ILE A 218 -10.02 35.11 4.01
C ILE A 218 -8.82 35.91 4.50
N TYR A 219 -8.00 36.40 3.58
CA TYR A 219 -6.75 37.09 3.84
C TYR A 219 -6.72 38.40 3.06
N ASP A 220 -6.27 39.48 3.68
CA ASP A 220 -6.37 40.84 3.14
C ASP A 220 -5.21 41.26 2.22
N GLY A 221 -4.17 40.43 2.10
CA GLY A 221 -3.00 40.71 1.27
C GLY A 221 -1.74 41.17 2.02
N TYR A 222 -1.79 41.35 3.34
CA TYR A 222 -0.71 41.92 4.16
C TYR A 222 0.70 41.32 3.97
N MET A 223 1.60 42.09 3.37
CA MET A 223 2.94 41.61 3.01
C MET A 223 3.98 41.66 4.15
N GLY A 224 3.55 41.94 5.38
CA GLY A 224 4.43 42.00 6.56
C GLY A 224 4.87 43.42 6.95
N PRO A 225 5.65 43.54 8.05
CA PRO A 225 5.98 44.83 8.66
C PRO A 225 6.84 45.76 7.80
N GLN A 226 7.46 45.26 6.73
CA GLN A 226 8.25 46.06 5.79
C GLN A 226 7.37 46.84 4.81
N TYR A 227 6.12 46.38 4.60
CA TYR A 227 5.13 46.99 3.71
C TYR A 227 3.75 47.03 4.38
N PRO A 228 3.63 47.66 5.56
CA PRO A 228 2.42 47.57 6.37
C PRO A 228 1.19 48.20 5.70
N GLU A 229 1.40 49.18 4.81
CA GLU A 229 0.35 49.82 4.01
C GLU A 229 -0.18 48.94 2.87
N VAL A 230 0.45 47.80 2.59
CA VAL A 230 0.17 46.99 1.41
C VAL A 230 -0.83 45.87 1.71
N HIS A 231 -2.08 46.25 2.02
CA HIS A 231 -3.21 45.33 2.19
C HIS A 231 -4.57 46.03 1.98
N TYR A 232 -5.64 45.25 1.90
CA TYR A 232 -7.00 45.78 1.85
C TYR A 232 -7.52 46.08 3.26
N GLU A 233 -8.09 47.28 3.43
CA GLU A 233 -8.79 47.67 4.66
C GLU A 233 -9.92 46.69 4.99
N PRO A 234 -10.22 46.41 6.28
CA PRO A 234 -11.28 45.47 6.66
C PRO A 234 -12.64 45.81 6.06
N TYR A 235 -12.92 47.10 5.88
CA TYR A 235 -14.16 47.57 5.27
C TYR A 235 -14.38 47.06 3.85
N ALA A 236 -13.31 47.00 3.06
CA ALA A 236 -13.36 46.47 1.70
C ALA A 236 -13.51 44.94 1.68
N MET A 237 -13.07 44.26 2.74
CA MET A 237 -13.06 42.80 2.84
C MET A 237 -14.41 42.21 3.26
N TRP A 238 -15.36 42.99 3.83
CA TRP A 238 -16.61 42.44 4.40
C TRP A 238 -17.50 41.68 3.40
N ASP A 239 -17.40 42.01 2.12
CA ASP A 239 -18.13 41.28 1.07
C ASP A 239 -17.44 40.00 0.60
N CYS A 240 -16.22 39.72 1.06
CA CYS A 240 -15.57 38.43 0.86
C CYS A 240 -16.30 37.35 1.67
N LYS A 241 -16.70 36.26 1.01
CA LYS A 241 -17.39 35.15 1.68
C LYS A 241 -17.16 33.83 0.98
N ILE A 242 -17.31 32.76 1.75
CA ILE A 242 -17.27 31.37 1.25
C ILE A 242 -18.64 30.77 1.53
N LYS A 243 -19.24 30.13 0.54
CA LYS A 243 -20.56 29.50 0.66
C LYS A 243 -20.47 28.03 0.28
N PHE A 244 -20.96 27.17 1.15
CA PHE A 244 -21.28 25.79 0.81
C PHE A 244 -22.77 25.74 0.43
N ILE A 245 -23.05 25.35 -0.81
CA ILE A 245 -24.36 25.48 -1.44
C ILE A 245 -24.90 24.10 -1.80
N LYS A 246 -26.18 23.89 -1.53
CA LYS A 246 -26.97 22.75 -1.98
C LYS A 246 -27.83 23.19 -3.15
N ARG A 247 -27.76 22.44 -4.25
CA ARG A 247 -28.53 22.63 -5.49
C ARG A 247 -29.46 21.44 -5.68
N LYS A 248 -30.73 21.69 -6.01
CA LYS A 248 -31.76 20.67 -6.24
C LYS A 248 -32.64 21.05 -7.43
N MET A 249 -33.11 20.10 -8.23
CA MET A 249 -34.06 20.40 -9.29
C MET A 249 -35.49 20.40 -8.72
N VAL A 250 -36.22 21.51 -8.89
CA VAL A 250 -37.64 21.65 -8.52
C VAL A 250 -38.39 22.07 -9.77
N ASN A 251 -39.38 21.27 -10.20
CA ASN A 251 -40.15 21.51 -11.43
C ASN A 251 -39.26 21.76 -12.67
N GLY A 252 -38.14 21.03 -12.78
CA GLY A 252 -37.20 21.14 -13.90
C GLY A 252 -36.24 22.34 -13.84
N GLN A 253 -36.27 23.15 -12.77
CA GLN A 253 -35.35 24.29 -12.59
C GLN A 253 -34.42 24.05 -11.39
N PRO A 254 -33.13 24.45 -11.49
CA PRO A 254 -32.21 24.36 -10.37
C PRO A 254 -32.55 25.41 -9.31
N VAL A 255 -32.84 24.96 -8.10
CA VAL A 255 -33.03 25.78 -6.91
C VAL A 255 -31.82 25.59 -5.99
N GLU A 256 -31.25 26.70 -5.54
CA GLU A 256 -30.08 26.71 -4.67
C GLU A 256 -30.44 27.20 -3.27
N SER A 257 -29.84 26.58 -2.26
CA SER A 257 -29.94 26.97 -0.86
C SER A 257 -28.55 26.99 -0.24
N ILE A 258 -28.27 28.00 0.58
CA ILE A 258 -27.01 28.10 1.30
C ILE A 258 -27.08 27.09 2.46
N PHE A 259 -26.20 26.09 2.42
CA PHE A 259 -26.06 25.12 3.50
C PHE A 259 -25.24 25.72 4.65
N LYS A 260 -24.13 26.38 4.33
CA LYS A 260 -23.27 27.09 5.29
C LYS A 260 -22.59 28.26 4.61
N GLN A 261 -22.35 29.33 5.36
CA GLN A 261 -21.61 30.50 4.89
C GLN A 261 -20.55 30.90 5.92
N TRP A 262 -19.36 31.26 5.44
CA TRP A 262 -18.27 31.84 6.22
C TRP A 262 -18.02 33.27 5.73
N THR A 263 -18.01 34.21 6.66
CA THR A 263 -17.81 35.65 6.46
C THR A 263 -16.91 36.18 7.55
N ILE A 264 -16.28 37.34 7.34
CA ILE A 264 -15.57 38.03 8.43
C ILE A 264 -16.59 38.39 9.51
N ASP A 265 -16.53 37.67 10.62
CA ASP A 265 -17.45 37.69 11.78
C ASP A 265 -16.77 38.27 13.03
N VAL A 266 -15.60 38.88 12.87
CA VAL A 266 -14.84 39.58 13.92
C VAL A 266 -14.88 41.08 13.67
N GLY A 267 -14.64 41.88 14.72
CA GLY A 267 -14.54 43.33 14.58
C GLY A 267 -13.38 43.74 13.66
N GLY A 268 -13.55 44.85 12.94
CA GLY A 268 -12.53 45.40 12.04
C GLY A 268 -11.12 45.45 12.64
N PRO A 269 -10.92 46.01 13.85
CA PRO A 269 -9.61 46.04 14.51
C PRO A 269 -9.01 44.66 14.79
N THR A 270 -9.84 43.65 15.04
CA THR A 270 -9.37 42.26 15.24
C THR A 270 -8.89 41.67 13.92
N PHE A 271 -9.63 41.92 12.83
CA PHE A 271 -9.23 41.45 11.49
C PHE A 271 -7.98 42.16 10.99
N GLU A 272 -7.86 43.47 11.22
CA GLU A 272 -6.65 44.28 10.95
C GLU A 272 -5.42 43.71 11.67
N GLN A 273 -5.56 43.26 12.92
CA GLN A 273 -4.42 42.70 13.67
C GLN A 273 -3.98 41.32 13.16
N THR A 274 -4.93 40.48 12.73
CA THR A 274 -4.63 39.11 12.27
C THR A 274 -4.39 39.03 10.76
N HIS A 275 -4.77 40.07 10.02
CA HIS A 275 -4.78 40.17 8.55
C HIS A 275 -5.53 39.03 7.84
N SER A 276 -6.25 38.23 8.61
CA SER A 276 -6.87 37.01 8.14
C SER A 276 -7.95 36.50 9.07
N ARG A 277 -8.91 35.80 8.48
CA ARG A 277 -9.90 34.99 9.17
C ARG A 277 -9.83 33.57 8.65
N ILE A 278 -9.59 32.62 9.55
CA ILE A 278 -9.35 31.22 9.25
C ILE A 278 -10.40 30.36 9.97
N TRP A 279 -10.91 29.34 9.28
CA TRP A 279 -11.76 28.31 9.86
C TRP A 279 -11.20 26.93 9.56
N ASP A 280 -11.19 26.07 10.58
CA ASP A 280 -10.96 24.63 10.50
C ASP A 280 -12.19 23.97 11.13
N GLU A 281 -13.20 23.67 10.29
CA GLU A 281 -14.53 23.24 10.72
C GLU A 281 -14.92 21.94 10.03
N GLU A 282 -15.56 21.02 10.76
CA GLU A 282 -16.21 19.84 10.19
C GLU A 282 -17.73 20.06 10.13
N VAL A 283 -18.30 19.92 8.93
CA VAL A 283 -19.73 20.12 8.67
C VAL A 283 -20.37 18.76 8.37
N SER A 284 -21.30 18.34 9.22
CA SER A 284 -22.10 17.13 8.99
C SER A 284 -23.23 17.40 8.00
N VAL A 285 -23.21 16.71 6.86
CA VAL A 285 -24.21 16.84 5.80
C VAL A 285 -25.09 15.60 5.78
N PRO A 286 -26.40 15.71 6.07
CA PRO A 286 -27.32 14.59 5.96
C PRO A 286 -27.47 14.15 4.51
N TYR A 287 -27.74 12.87 4.30
CA TYR A 287 -28.06 12.35 2.97
C TYR A 287 -29.43 12.86 2.51
N ASP A 288 -29.52 13.24 1.25
CA ASP A 288 -30.77 13.55 0.55
C ASP A 288 -30.93 12.51 -0.57
N ASP A 289 -32.04 11.81 -0.56
CA ASP A 289 -32.34 10.69 -1.46
C ASP A 289 -32.78 11.16 -2.86
N ASP A 290 -33.01 12.45 -3.05
CA ASP A 290 -33.34 13.02 -4.34
C ASP A 290 -32.12 12.95 -5.30
N PRO A 291 -32.24 12.25 -6.45
CA PRO A 291 -31.12 12.03 -7.36
C PRO A 291 -30.62 13.30 -8.05
N THR A 292 -31.37 14.40 -7.96
CA THR A 292 -31.02 15.70 -8.55
C THR A 292 -30.24 16.59 -7.58
N VAL A 293 -30.10 16.18 -6.31
CA VAL A 293 -29.36 16.96 -5.32
C VAL A 293 -27.86 16.89 -5.59
N GLU A 294 -27.26 18.07 -5.65
CA GLU A 294 -25.84 18.32 -5.84
C GLU A 294 -25.36 19.37 -4.85
N TYR A 295 -24.07 19.37 -4.59
CA TYR A 295 -23.42 20.32 -3.71
C TYR A 295 -22.23 20.95 -4.43
N TYR A 296 -21.92 22.19 -4.07
CA TYR A 296 -20.68 22.84 -4.50
C TYR A 296 -20.28 23.94 -3.52
N VAL A 297 -19.03 24.36 -3.59
CA VAL A 297 -18.49 25.45 -2.78
C VAL A 297 -18.21 26.64 -3.68
N ARG A 298 -18.62 27.83 -3.25
CA ARG A 298 -18.37 29.10 -3.94
C ARG A 298 -17.49 29.98 -3.07
N VAL A 299 -16.40 30.49 -3.65
CA VAL A 299 -15.58 31.55 -3.06
C VAL A 299 -15.91 32.86 -3.76
N GLU A 300 -16.32 33.87 -3.00
CA GLU A 300 -16.68 35.19 -3.52
C GLU A 300 -15.63 36.19 -3.03
N ASN A 301 -14.97 36.85 -3.97
CA ASN A 301 -14.02 37.91 -3.71
C ASN A 301 -14.32 39.05 -4.69
N PRO A 302 -15.15 40.02 -4.26
CA PRO A 302 -15.63 41.10 -5.11
C PRO A 302 -14.58 42.19 -5.36
N LEU A 303 -13.42 42.10 -4.69
CA LEU A 303 -12.37 43.09 -4.81
C LEU A 303 -11.83 43.13 -6.24
N GLN A 304 -11.81 44.35 -6.77
CA GLN A 304 -11.24 44.63 -8.07
C GLN A 304 -9.85 45.22 -7.88
N TYR A 305 -8.86 44.66 -8.57
CA TYR A 305 -7.49 45.18 -8.57
C TYR A 305 -7.16 45.85 -9.91
N ARG A 306 -6.25 46.81 -9.87
CA ARG A 306 -5.70 47.43 -11.08
C ARG A 306 -4.60 46.52 -11.65
N SER A 307 -4.46 46.46 -12.96
CA SER A 307 -3.49 45.56 -13.63
C SER A 307 -2.03 45.76 -13.21
N ASN A 308 -1.69 46.92 -12.61
CA ASN A 308 -0.37 47.24 -12.05
C ASN A 308 -0.23 46.98 -10.54
N ASP A 309 -1.29 46.53 -9.86
CA ASP A 309 -1.28 46.19 -8.43
C ASP A 309 -0.86 44.73 -8.22
N GLY A 310 0.45 44.50 -8.28
CA GLY A 310 1.06 43.19 -8.04
C GLY A 310 1.20 42.83 -6.56
N MET A 311 1.00 43.81 -5.66
CA MET A 311 1.39 43.70 -4.26
C MET A 311 0.18 43.55 -3.31
N HIS A 312 -0.98 44.16 -3.59
CA HIS A 312 -2.19 43.99 -2.78
C HIS A 312 -3.06 42.88 -3.38
N ARG A 313 -2.91 41.65 -2.91
CA ARG A 313 -3.77 40.55 -3.35
C ARG A 313 -4.44 39.87 -2.18
N ALA A 314 -5.61 40.39 -1.82
CA ALA A 314 -6.54 39.69 -0.94
C ALA A 314 -6.91 38.32 -1.53
N ILE A 315 -6.98 37.31 -0.69
CA ILE A 315 -7.24 35.93 -1.07
C ILE A 315 -8.46 35.43 -0.29
N VAL A 316 -9.44 34.90 -1.02
CA VAL A 316 -10.52 34.10 -0.45
C VAL A 316 -10.31 32.68 -0.92
N SER A 317 -9.97 31.79 -0.01
CA SER A 317 -9.66 30.40 -0.32
C SER A 317 -10.39 29.44 0.59
N THR A 318 -10.67 28.26 0.03
CA THR A 318 -11.23 27.13 0.74
C THR A 318 -10.52 25.88 0.24
N ARG A 319 -10.17 25.00 1.17
CA ARG A 319 -9.84 23.61 0.89
C ARG A 319 -10.81 22.76 1.66
N PHE A 320 -11.58 21.91 0.99
CA PHE A 320 -12.52 21.03 1.65
C PHE A 320 -12.26 19.57 1.31
N ARG A 321 -12.46 18.70 2.31
CA ARG A 321 -12.18 17.26 2.20
C ARG A 321 -13.31 16.41 2.74
N TYR A 322 -13.59 15.31 2.04
CA TYR A 322 -14.59 14.31 2.46
C TYR A 322 -14.27 12.93 1.85
N TYR A 323 -14.91 11.87 2.34
CA TYR A 323 -14.66 10.50 1.90
C TYR A 323 -15.86 9.92 1.14
N ASP A 324 -15.70 9.68 -0.17
CA ASP A 324 -16.74 9.07 -1.00
C ASP A 324 -16.20 7.89 -1.82
N ASP A 325 -16.58 6.69 -1.39
CA ASP A 325 -16.20 5.41 -1.97
C ASP A 325 -17.34 4.74 -2.77
N THR A 326 -18.33 5.50 -3.22
CA THR A 326 -19.54 4.95 -3.85
C THR A 326 -19.28 4.42 -5.26
N ASN A 327 -18.44 5.11 -6.02
CA ASN A 327 -18.06 4.72 -7.37
C ASN A 327 -16.93 3.68 -7.40
N ILE A 328 -16.57 3.13 -6.23
CA ILE A 328 -15.52 2.12 -6.11
C ILE A 328 -16.20 0.75 -6.13
N ASP A 329 -15.86 -0.05 -7.14
CA ASP A 329 -16.22 -1.47 -7.14
C ASP A 329 -15.48 -2.19 -6.00
N LYS A 330 -16.25 -2.69 -5.04
CA LYS A 330 -15.76 -3.42 -3.86
C LYS A 330 -15.96 -4.93 -3.97
N SER A 331 -16.45 -5.43 -5.12
CA SER A 331 -16.76 -6.84 -5.33
C SER A 331 -15.52 -7.71 -5.48
N VAL A 332 -14.45 -7.15 -6.06
CA VAL A 332 -13.19 -7.85 -6.30
C VAL A 332 -12.02 -6.96 -5.92
N SER A 333 -11.09 -7.54 -5.16
CA SER A 333 -9.79 -6.95 -4.87
C SER A 333 -8.70 -7.63 -5.68
N TYR A 334 -7.69 -6.83 -6.03
CA TYR A 334 -6.53 -7.24 -6.81
C TYR A 334 -5.29 -7.29 -5.92
N GLY A 335 -4.42 -8.25 -6.17
CA GLY A 335 -3.15 -8.43 -5.46
C GLY A 335 -3.06 -9.78 -4.75
N ASN A 336 -2.10 -9.91 -3.84
CA ASN A 336 -1.65 -11.17 -3.25
C ASN A 336 -0.78 -12.02 -4.19
N GLY A 337 0.24 -11.39 -4.76
CA GLY A 337 1.14 -12.05 -5.70
C GLY A 337 0.51 -12.29 -7.08
N VAL A 338 1.14 -13.19 -7.82
CA VAL A 338 0.74 -13.53 -9.19
C VAL A 338 0.28 -14.98 -9.32
N ARG A 339 -0.51 -15.22 -10.37
CA ARG A 339 -0.89 -16.55 -10.87
C ARG A 339 -0.59 -16.64 -12.36
N ILE A 340 -0.52 -17.86 -12.89
CA ILE A 340 -0.27 -18.09 -14.31
C ILE A 340 -1.49 -17.65 -15.11
N ARG A 341 -1.32 -16.69 -16.02
CA ARG A 341 -2.34 -16.27 -16.98
C ARG A 341 -2.37 -17.20 -18.19
N SER A 342 -1.20 -17.51 -18.74
CA SER A 342 -1.09 -18.35 -19.93
C SER A 342 0.20 -19.17 -19.93
N ILE A 343 0.14 -20.33 -20.59
CA ILE A 343 1.29 -21.19 -20.85
C ILE A 343 1.34 -21.44 -22.35
N LYS A 344 2.49 -21.12 -22.95
CA LYS A 344 2.73 -21.32 -24.39
C LYS A 344 3.91 -22.26 -24.57
N ASN A 345 3.73 -23.30 -25.38
CA ASN A 345 4.80 -24.25 -25.69
C ASN A 345 5.21 -24.09 -27.15
N TYR A 346 6.51 -24.03 -27.37
CA TYR A 346 7.10 -23.84 -28.70
C TYR A 346 8.11 -24.93 -28.99
N GLU A 347 8.24 -25.24 -30.27
CA GLU A 347 9.41 -25.93 -30.82
C GLU A 347 9.98 -25.03 -31.91
N ASN A 348 11.27 -24.68 -31.78
CA ASN A 348 11.89 -23.62 -32.58
C ASN A 348 11.06 -22.33 -32.51
N ASN A 349 10.58 -21.79 -33.63
CA ASN A 349 9.72 -20.60 -33.65
C ASN A 349 8.22 -20.91 -33.80
N THR A 350 7.85 -22.19 -33.81
CA THR A 350 6.47 -22.63 -34.01
C THR A 350 5.78 -22.81 -32.67
N LEU A 351 4.61 -22.17 -32.49
CA LEU A 351 3.74 -22.37 -31.34
C LEU A 351 3.02 -23.72 -31.46
N LEU A 352 3.32 -24.65 -30.56
CA LEU A 352 2.71 -26.00 -30.54
C LEU A 352 1.42 -26.04 -29.73
N SER A 353 1.36 -25.32 -28.62
CA SER A 353 0.15 -25.23 -27.80
C SER A 353 0.11 -23.93 -27.01
N HIS A 354 -1.11 -23.45 -26.77
CA HIS A 354 -1.39 -22.29 -25.95
C HIS A 354 -2.56 -22.61 -25.03
N LYS A 355 -2.34 -22.45 -23.72
CA LYS A 355 -3.38 -22.62 -22.70
C LYS A 355 -3.53 -21.33 -21.92
N GLU A 356 -4.67 -20.67 -22.07
CA GLU A 356 -5.07 -19.52 -21.26
C GLU A 356 -5.92 -19.97 -20.08
N TYR A 357 -5.68 -19.36 -18.91
CA TYR A 357 -6.40 -19.66 -17.69
C TYR A 357 -7.35 -18.51 -17.36
N SER A 358 -8.56 -18.86 -16.93
CA SER A 358 -9.52 -17.93 -16.33
C SER A 358 -9.85 -18.41 -14.93
N TYR A 359 -9.87 -17.47 -13.99
CA TYR A 359 -10.01 -17.77 -12.57
C TYR A 359 -11.25 -17.09 -12.00
N SER A 360 -11.94 -17.78 -11.09
CA SER A 360 -13.09 -17.24 -10.37
C SER A 360 -13.08 -17.74 -8.92
N GLY A 361 -13.81 -17.06 -8.04
CA GLY A 361 -14.00 -17.49 -6.66
C GLY A 361 -12.73 -17.42 -5.78
N GLY A 362 -11.76 -16.59 -6.14
CA GLY A 362 -10.55 -16.39 -5.34
C GLY A 362 -10.89 -15.91 -3.92
N LYS A 363 -10.17 -16.46 -2.94
CA LYS A 363 -10.34 -16.14 -1.52
C LYS A 363 -9.00 -15.83 -0.89
N LEU A 364 -8.95 -14.71 -0.18
CA LEU A 364 -7.88 -14.38 0.73
C LEU A 364 -7.94 -15.35 1.92
N ILE A 365 -6.85 -16.10 2.15
CA ILE A 365 -6.78 -17.12 3.21
C ILE A 365 -6.69 -16.46 4.59
N TYR A 366 -5.92 -15.37 4.68
CA TYR A 366 -5.74 -14.58 5.91
C TYR A 366 -6.43 -13.26 5.78
N LYS A 367 -7.35 -12.96 6.70
CA LYS A 367 -7.97 -11.66 6.77
C LYS A 367 -6.87 -10.59 6.90
N PHE A 368 -6.90 -9.61 6.02
CA PHE A 368 -5.96 -8.49 6.06
C PHE A 368 -6.42 -7.50 7.13
N GLU A 369 -5.81 -7.55 8.31
CA GLU A 369 -6.15 -6.70 9.47
C GLU A 369 -4.92 -5.99 10.06
N PRO A 370 -4.33 -5.05 9.32
CA PRO A 370 -3.10 -4.35 9.70
C PRO A 370 -3.11 -3.61 11.04
N LEU A 371 -4.29 -3.32 11.58
CA LEU A 371 -4.48 -2.68 12.89
C LEU A 371 -5.13 -3.64 13.86
N ASN A 372 -4.61 -3.65 15.08
CA ASN A 372 -5.19 -4.35 16.21
C ASN A 372 -5.47 -3.38 17.35
N LEU A 373 -6.66 -3.48 17.94
CA LEU A 373 -7.08 -2.70 19.10
C LEU A 373 -6.66 -3.42 20.38
N ILE A 374 -5.72 -2.84 21.11
CA ILE A 374 -5.34 -3.30 22.44
C ILE A 374 -6.25 -2.60 23.45
N LYS A 375 -7.16 -3.37 24.04
CA LYS A 375 -8.06 -2.86 25.09
C LYS A 375 -7.34 -2.88 26.44
N GLY A 376 -7.39 -1.77 27.17
CA GLY A 376 -6.83 -1.70 28.52
C GLY A 376 -5.30 -1.82 28.56
N ALA A 377 -4.61 -1.27 27.57
CA ALA A 377 -3.17 -1.09 27.62
C ALA A 377 -2.79 -0.28 28.86
N THR A 378 -1.72 -0.71 29.53
CA THR A 378 -1.23 -0.07 30.75
C THR A 378 0.09 0.63 30.46
N TYR A 379 0.16 1.93 30.72
CA TYR A 379 1.43 2.66 30.76
C TYR A 379 1.79 2.92 32.21
N LYS A 380 3.03 2.55 32.57
CA LYS A 380 3.65 2.93 33.83
C LYS A 380 4.78 3.89 33.50
N SER A 381 4.72 5.12 34.02
CA SER A 381 5.80 6.09 33.82
C SER A 381 7.09 5.61 34.48
N GLN A 382 8.25 5.87 33.85
CA GLN A 382 9.53 5.77 34.56
C GLN A 382 9.56 6.84 35.68
N PRO A 383 10.08 6.54 36.88
CA PRO A 383 10.15 7.52 37.95
C PRO A 383 11.04 8.70 37.52
N MET A 384 10.48 9.91 37.53
CA MET A 384 11.23 11.13 37.22
C MET A 384 12.14 11.44 38.42
N TYR A 385 13.45 11.63 38.21
CA TYR A 385 14.34 12.09 39.27
C TYR A 385 13.92 13.49 39.73
N VAL A 386 13.58 13.63 41.01
CA VAL A 386 13.46 14.94 41.67
C VAL A 386 14.31 14.90 42.93
N SER A 387 15.21 15.88 43.06
CA SER A 387 15.96 16.10 44.31
C SER A 387 14.99 16.62 45.37
N GLY A 388 14.78 15.85 46.44
CA GLY A 388 14.06 16.34 47.63
C GLY A 388 12.81 15.59 48.11
N GLY A 389 12.36 14.49 47.48
CA GLY A 389 11.44 13.55 48.12
C GLY A 389 10.21 13.08 47.32
N CYS A 390 9.87 11.81 47.58
CA CYS A 390 8.81 10.93 47.07
C CYS A 390 8.67 10.78 45.54
N PHE A 391 8.86 9.54 45.07
CA PHE A 391 8.63 9.15 43.68
C PHE A 391 7.13 9.10 43.40
N ILE A 392 6.68 9.85 42.39
CA ILE A 392 5.32 9.75 41.86
C ILE A 392 5.38 8.86 40.62
N GLU A 393 4.68 7.73 40.67
CA GLU A 393 4.43 6.88 39.50
C GLU A 393 3.01 7.11 39.00
N ASN A 394 2.84 7.35 37.70
CA ASN A 394 1.53 7.37 37.08
C ASN A 394 1.28 6.03 36.40
N VAL A 395 0.13 5.43 36.69
CA VAL A 395 -0.40 4.25 35.99
C VAL A 395 -1.63 4.70 35.21
N SER A 396 -1.57 4.59 33.89
CA SER A 396 -2.68 4.91 33.00
C SER A 396 -3.20 3.65 32.33
N VAL A 397 -4.52 3.49 32.29
CA VAL A 397 -5.20 2.46 31.50
C VAL A 397 -5.88 3.16 30.32
N PHE A 398 -5.53 2.78 29.11
CA PHE A 398 -6.07 3.36 27.88
C PHE A 398 -6.27 2.27 26.82
N ASN A 399 -7.00 2.59 25.75
CA ASN A 399 -7.03 1.73 24.58
C ASN A 399 -5.93 2.19 23.63
N ASP A 400 -5.17 1.25 23.09
CA ASP A 400 -4.06 1.52 22.18
C ASP A 400 -4.29 0.84 20.83
N LEU A 401 -3.65 1.37 19.78
CA LEU A 401 -3.66 0.80 18.45
C LEU A 401 -2.27 0.29 18.11
N SER A 402 -2.16 -1.02 17.98
CA SER A 402 -0.94 -1.64 17.49
C SER A 402 -1.05 -1.98 16.02
N VAL A 403 0.06 -1.78 15.31
CA VAL A 403 0.26 -2.25 13.95
C VAL A 403 0.69 -3.72 14.04
N ASN A 404 -0.16 -4.64 13.57
CA ASN A 404 0.16 -6.06 13.66
C ASN A 404 1.21 -6.43 12.61
N SER A 405 2.46 -6.62 13.01
CA SER A 405 3.54 -7.04 12.11
C SER A 405 3.22 -8.34 11.37
N SER A 406 2.26 -9.14 11.84
CA SER A 406 1.87 -10.36 11.14
C SER A 406 1.16 -10.19 9.83
N ASP A 407 0.60 -9.01 9.59
CA ASP A 407 -0.21 -8.71 8.41
C ASP A 407 0.57 -7.91 7.36
N PHE A 408 1.87 -7.64 7.61
CA PHE A 408 2.71 -6.76 6.79
C PHE A 408 3.90 -7.47 6.14
N GLY A 409 3.60 -8.28 5.13
CA GLY A 409 4.61 -8.99 4.35
C GLY A 409 5.06 -10.28 5.02
N ILE A 410 5.68 -11.15 4.22
CA ILE A 410 6.20 -12.45 4.62
C ILE A 410 6.96 -12.32 5.95
N SER A 411 6.55 -13.08 6.96
CA SER A 411 7.10 -13.16 8.32
C SER A 411 6.48 -12.27 9.41
N GLY A 412 5.16 -12.24 9.43
CA GLY A 412 4.44 -12.36 10.70
C GLY A 412 4.77 -13.59 11.51
N SER A 413 6.02 -13.72 11.96
CA SER A 413 6.60 -14.86 12.68
C SER A 413 6.53 -16.26 12.02
N GLU A 414 5.75 -16.46 10.97
CA GLU A 414 5.60 -17.76 10.33
C GLU A 414 5.98 -17.70 8.84
N PRO A 415 7.02 -18.42 8.39
CA PRO A 415 7.39 -18.48 6.98
C PRO A 415 6.26 -19.11 6.14
N LEU A 416 5.90 -18.49 5.03
CA LEU A 416 4.99 -19.02 3.99
C LEU A 416 5.62 -20.17 3.16
N CYS A 417 6.60 -20.88 3.72
CA CYS A 417 7.26 -22.00 3.06
C CYS A 417 6.84 -23.32 3.71
N TYR A 418 6.82 -24.36 2.89
CA TYR A 418 6.79 -25.72 3.40
C TYR A 418 8.05 -25.96 4.23
N GLN A 419 7.88 -26.32 5.49
CA GLN A 419 8.99 -26.74 6.35
C GLN A 419 8.81 -28.20 6.72
N TYR A 420 9.91 -28.93 6.76
CA TYR A 420 9.93 -30.35 7.07
C TYR A 420 11.06 -30.59 8.08
N LYS A 421 10.78 -31.29 9.17
CA LYS A 421 11.81 -31.80 10.10
C LYS A 421 11.83 -33.31 10.05
N TYR A 422 13.04 -33.86 10.05
CA TYR A 422 13.29 -35.30 9.99
C TYR A 422 13.96 -35.77 11.28
N ASP A 423 13.68 -37.00 11.70
CA ASP A 423 14.37 -37.63 12.83
C ASP A 423 15.78 -38.14 12.44
N GLY A 424 16.52 -38.67 13.42
CA GLY A 424 17.84 -39.28 13.21
C GLY A 424 17.86 -40.52 12.30
N ARG A 425 16.70 -40.96 11.79
CA ARG A 425 16.55 -42.05 10.80
C ARG A 425 16.06 -41.51 9.44
N ASN A 426 16.08 -40.20 9.22
CA ASN A 426 15.61 -39.52 8.01
C ASN A 426 14.10 -39.72 7.71
N ARG A 427 13.27 -39.94 8.74
CA ARG A 427 11.81 -40.00 8.59
C ARG A 427 11.19 -38.65 8.90
N LEU A 428 10.20 -38.23 8.12
CA LEU A 428 9.54 -36.94 8.28
C LEU A 428 8.73 -36.92 9.58
N VAL A 429 9.14 -36.16 10.58
CA VAL A 429 8.47 -36.12 11.90
C VAL A 429 7.63 -34.87 12.13
N GLU A 430 7.95 -33.77 11.46
CA GLU A 430 7.14 -32.56 11.53
C GLU A 430 7.04 -31.95 10.13
N LYS A 431 5.86 -31.51 9.75
CA LYS A 431 5.70 -30.65 8.57
C LYS A 431 4.90 -29.42 8.93
N LYS A 432 5.28 -28.29 8.35
CA LYS A 432 4.55 -27.04 8.43
C LYS A 432 4.11 -26.65 7.04
N LEU A 433 2.81 -26.64 6.83
CA LEU A 433 2.24 -26.13 5.59
C LEU A 433 2.14 -24.61 5.71
N PRO A 434 2.34 -23.85 4.61
CA PRO A 434 2.08 -22.42 4.60
C PRO A 434 0.69 -22.16 5.16
N GLY A 435 0.63 -21.42 6.27
CA GLY A 435 -0.64 -21.07 6.88
C GLY A 435 -1.30 -22.09 7.81
N LYS A 436 -0.62 -23.21 8.10
CA LYS A 436 -1.02 -24.17 9.12
C LYS A 436 0.04 -24.24 10.22
N GLY A 437 -0.37 -24.58 11.43
CA GLY A 437 0.56 -24.98 12.49
C GLY A 437 1.37 -26.22 12.11
N TRP A 438 2.32 -26.59 12.96
CA TRP A 438 3.08 -27.83 12.80
C TRP A 438 2.17 -29.05 12.89
N GLU A 439 2.26 -29.92 11.90
CA GLU A 439 1.68 -31.26 11.93
C GLU A 439 2.77 -32.25 12.28
N TYR A 440 2.49 -33.15 13.23
CA TYR A 440 3.45 -34.11 13.75
C TYR A 440 3.14 -35.51 13.21
N MET A 441 4.16 -36.19 12.69
CA MET A 441 4.03 -37.59 12.26
C MET A 441 4.50 -38.51 13.38
N ILE A 442 3.60 -39.37 13.86
CA ILE A 442 3.95 -40.41 14.82
C ILE A 442 4.10 -41.73 14.07
N TYR A 443 5.29 -42.32 14.22
CA TYR A 443 5.63 -43.64 13.67
C TYR A 443 5.53 -44.69 14.78
N ASN A 444 4.82 -45.78 14.55
CA ASN A 444 4.95 -46.96 15.41
C ASN A 444 6.27 -47.71 15.15
N ILE A 445 6.57 -48.71 15.98
CA ILE A 445 7.77 -49.56 15.85
C ILE A 445 7.85 -50.33 14.52
N PHE A 446 6.75 -50.40 13.77
CA PHE A 446 6.61 -51.07 12.48
C PHE A 446 6.33 -50.09 11.31
N THR A 447 6.72 -48.82 11.43
CA THR A 447 6.66 -47.79 10.36
C THR A 447 5.26 -47.39 9.84
N THR A 448 4.18 -47.69 10.55
CA THR A 448 2.84 -47.18 10.19
C THR A 448 2.67 -45.73 10.68
N ILE A 449 2.22 -44.84 9.79
CA ILE A 449 2.00 -43.40 10.08
C ILE A 449 0.61 -43.21 10.69
N LYS A 450 0.54 -42.49 11.82
CA LYS A 450 -0.70 -41.89 12.32
C LYS A 450 -0.56 -40.37 12.23
N ILE A 451 -1.51 -39.71 11.54
CA ILE A 451 -1.57 -38.25 11.40
C ILE A 451 -2.48 -37.72 12.51
N ILE A 452 -2.04 -36.70 13.24
CA ILE A 452 -2.83 -35.97 14.24
C ILE A 452 -3.03 -34.54 13.73
#